data_AF-A0A4Q3N6V2-F1
#
_entry.id   AF-A0A4Q3N6V2-F1
#
_cell.length_a   1.000
_cell.length_b   1.000
_cell.length_c   1.000
_cell.angle_alpha   90.00
_cell.angle_beta   90.00
_cell.angle_gamma   90.00
#
_symmetry.space_group_name_H-M   'P 1'
#
loop_
_entity.id
_entity.type
_entity.pdbx_description
1 polymer ?
#
loop_
_entity_poly.entity_id
_entity_poly.type
_entity_poly.pdbx_seq_one_letter_code
_entity_poly.pdbx_strand_id
1 'polypeptide(L)'
;MTTDSVLVSPEQLSAMMGTEPVVVIDTRDADTYAAGHLPGAVNMREIFTFLATSTAEGLTALKSTFAEHFGAVGLSGQETAVFYEDALNSGYGQSCRGYYLLTWLGYPNIKVLNGGFSAWKAAGLPVSTEAAVPVAASFPADLAMS
;
A
#
# COMPACT_ATOMS: atom_id res chain seq x y z
N MET A 1 2.83 3.09 26.08
CA MET A 1 3.02 2.21 24.91
C MET A 1 1.73 2.24 24.12
N THR A 2 1.62 3.13 23.15
CA THR A 2 0.56 3.04 22.15
C THR A 2 0.91 1.85 21.28
N THR A 3 0.08 0.81 21.32
CA THR A 3 0.13 -0.26 20.32
C THR A 3 -0.09 0.42 18.97
N ASP A 4 0.96 0.52 18.16
CA ASP A 4 0.84 1.06 16.82
C ASP A 4 -0.06 0.10 16.02
N SER A 5 -1.29 0.54 15.75
CA SER A 5 -2.29 -0.29 15.11
C SER A 5 -1.92 -0.48 13.64
N VAL A 6 -1.92 -1.73 13.19
CA VAL A 6 -1.82 -2.12 11.77
C VAL A 6 -3.00 -1.56 10.97
N LEU A 7 -4.18 -1.49 11.59
CA LEU A 7 -5.37 -0.93 10.97
C LEU A 7 -5.50 0.56 11.26
N VAL A 8 -5.79 1.36 10.23
CA VAL A 8 -6.07 2.80 10.33
C VAL A 8 -7.50 3.07 9.87
N SER A 9 -8.26 3.90 10.59
CA SER A 9 -9.60 4.32 10.15
C SER A 9 -9.52 5.33 8.99
N PRO A 10 -10.61 5.54 8.23
CA PRO A 10 -10.65 6.58 7.20
C PRO A 10 -10.29 7.98 7.70
N GLU A 11 -10.82 8.37 8.86
CA GLU A 11 -10.58 9.69 9.45
C GLU A 11 -9.14 9.85 9.91
N GLN A 12 -8.56 8.79 10.50
CA GLN A 12 -7.16 8.77 10.89
C GLN A 12 -6.25 8.90 9.66
N LEU A 13 -6.51 8.13 8.59
CA LEU A 13 -5.74 8.21 7.36
C LEU A 13 -5.85 9.61 6.73
N SER A 14 -7.06 10.18 6.66
CA SER A 14 -7.25 11.53 6.14
C SER A 14 -6.48 12.59 6.93
N ALA A 15 -6.37 12.44 8.25
CA ALA A 15 -5.55 13.33 9.07
C ALA A 15 -4.05 13.11 8.83
N MET A 16 -3.60 11.85 8.80
CA MET A 16 -2.19 11.49 8.56
C MET A 16 -1.68 12.03 7.23
N MET A 17 -2.46 11.93 6.16
CA MET A 17 -2.12 12.45 4.83
C MET A 17 -1.83 13.96 4.82
N GLY A 18 -2.30 14.71 5.83
CA GLY A 18 -2.04 16.14 5.98
C GLY A 18 -0.89 16.49 6.94
N THR A 19 -0.36 15.54 7.69
CA THR A 19 0.59 15.80 8.79
C THR A 19 1.92 15.06 8.66
N GLU A 20 1.98 13.98 7.89
CA GLU A 20 3.17 13.15 7.73
C GLU A 20 3.26 12.60 6.29
N PRO A 21 4.44 12.15 5.85
CA PRO A 21 4.58 11.54 4.53
C PRO A 21 3.87 10.18 4.48
N VAL A 22 2.87 10.06 3.61
CA VAL A 22 2.07 8.84 3.42
C VAL A 22 2.06 8.47 1.94
N VAL A 23 2.29 7.19 1.64
CA VAL A 23 2.04 6.62 0.31
C VAL A 23 0.81 5.73 0.40
N VAL A 24 -0.27 6.16 -0.23
CA VAL A 24 -1.54 5.43 -0.27
C VAL A 24 -1.56 4.53 -1.49
N ILE A 25 -1.70 3.22 -1.29
CA ILE A 25 -1.56 2.21 -2.34
C ILE A 25 -2.91 1.50 -2.53
N ASP A 26 -3.51 1.71 -3.69
CA ASP A 26 -4.72 1.04 -4.14
C ASP A 26 -4.36 -0.28 -4.84
N THR A 27 -4.79 -1.40 -4.28
CA THR A 27 -4.53 -2.72 -4.85
C THR A 27 -5.63 -3.22 -5.78
N ARG A 28 -6.68 -2.42 -6.05
CA ARG A 28 -7.79 -2.78 -6.97
C ARG A 28 -7.34 -2.76 -8.42
N ASP A 29 -8.16 -3.27 -9.33
CA ASP A 29 -7.90 -3.17 -10.77
C ASP A 29 -7.94 -1.72 -11.27
N ALA A 30 -7.29 -1.48 -12.41
CA ALA A 30 -7.12 -0.15 -12.98
C ALA A 30 -8.43 0.55 -13.32
N ASP A 31 -9.45 -0.18 -13.77
CA ASP A 31 -10.76 0.40 -14.12
C ASP A 31 -11.49 0.87 -12.86
N THR A 32 -11.46 0.07 -11.80
CA THR A 32 -12.03 0.42 -10.49
C THR A 32 -11.30 1.61 -9.86
N TYR A 33 -9.96 1.64 -9.95
CA TYR A 33 -9.16 2.79 -9.54
C TYR A 33 -9.54 4.04 -10.33
N ALA A 34 -9.59 3.97 -11.66
CA ALA A 34 -9.88 5.11 -12.54
C ALA A 34 -11.31 5.68 -12.33
N ALA A 35 -12.27 4.82 -11.95
CA ALA A 35 -13.62 5.23 -11.61
C ALA A 35 -13.72 5.99 -10.29
N GLY A 36 -12.73 5.85 -9.40
CA GLY A 36 -12.65 6.59 -8.14
C GLY A 36 -11.71 5.95 -7.11
N HIS A 37 -10.83 6.77 -6.53
CA HIS A 37 -9.81 6.37 -5.57
C HIS A 37 -9.58 7.43 -4.49
N LEU A 38 -8.82 7.08 -3.45
CA LEU A 38 -8.37 8.05 -2.43
C LEU A 38 -7.47 9.11 -3.08
N PRO A 39 -7.61 10.41 -2.75
CA PRO A 39 -6.75 11.46 -3.30
C PRO A 39 -5.26 11.14 -3.15
N GLY A 40 -4.50 11.28 -4.25
CA GLY A 40 -3.07 10.99 -4.27
C GLY A 40 -2.68 9.51 -4.20
N ALA A 41 -3.65 8.58 -4.16
CA ALA A 41 -3.35 7.15 -4.16
C ALA A 41 -2.77 6.70 -5.50
N VAL A 42 -1.79 5.79 -5.45
CA VAL A 42 -1.23 5.09 -6.61
C VAL A 42 -1.92 3.74 -6.79
N ASN A 43 -2.08 3.28 -8.03
CA ASN A 43 -2.58 1.94 -8.31
C ASN A 43 -1.42 0.95 -8.47
N MET A 44 -1.44 -0.16 -7.72
CA MET A 44 -0.41 -1.20 -7.78
C MET A 44 -1.04 -2.59 -7.64
N ARG A 45 -1.65 -3.06 -8.73
CA ARG A 45 -2.38 -4.33 -8.78
C ARG A 45 -1.45 -5.56 -8.77
N GLU A 46 -0.19 -5.36 -9.15
CA GLU A 46 0.89 -6.34 -9.25
C GLU A 46 1.16 -7.03 -7.91
N ILE A 47 0.87 -6.33 -6.80
CA ILE A 47 0.92 -6.86 -5.43
C ILE A 47 0.18 -8.18 -5.31
N PHE A 48 -0.93 -8.36 -6.04
CA PHE A 48 -1.72 -9.58 -5.98
C PHE A 48 -1.50 -10.54 -7.15
N THR A 49 -1.03 -10.10 -8.31
CA THR A 49 -0.87 -10.96 -9.50
C THR A 49 0.53 -11.53 -9.71
N PHE A 50 1.58 -10.90 -9.19
CA PHE A 50 2.94 -11.42 -9.40
C PHE A 50 3.20 -12.67 -8.55
N LEU A 51 3.71 -13.73 -9.14
CA LEU A 51 4.10 -14.98 -8.46
C LEU A 51 5.52 -15.37 -8.89
N ALA A 52 6.36 -15.74 -7.92
CA ALA A 52 7.67 -16.30 -8.16
C ALA A 52 7.72 -17.77 -7.73
N THR A 53 8.74 -18.51 -8.18
CA THR A 53 8.98 -19.86 -7.68
C THR A 53 9.53 -19.80 -6.24
N SER A 54 9.21 -20.78 -5.40
CA SER A 54 9.71 -20.86 -4.02
C SER A 54 11.17 -21.32 -3.90
N THR A 55 11.96 -21.19 -4.97
CA THR A 55 13.41 -21.45 -4.97
C THR A 55 14.15 -20.27 -4.34
N ALA A 56 15.41 -20.44 -3.96
CA ALA A 56 16.21 -19.34 -3.42
C ALA A 56 16.36 -18.20 -4.44
N GLU A 57 16.53 -18.56 -5.71
CA GLU A 57 16.62 -17.64 -6.85
C GLU A 57 15.28 -16.94 -7.08
N GLY A 58 14.16 -17.69 -7.02
CA GLY A 58 12.82 -17.13 -7.17
C GLY A 58 12.45 -16.16 -6.05
N LEU A 59 12.82 -16.46 -4.81
CA LEU A 59 12.64 -15.53 -3.68
C LEU A 59 13.52 -14.30 -3.82
N THR A 60 14.75 -14.44 -4.33
CA THR A 60 15.64 -13.29 -4.60
C THR A 60 15.04 -12.37 -5.66
N ALA A 61 14.56 -12.95 -6.77
CA ALA A 61 13.87 -12.20 -7.81
C ALA A 61 12.60 -11.50 -7.27
N LEU A 62 11.81 -12.19 -6.45
CA LEU A 62 10.64 -11.61 -5.79
C LEU A 62 10.99 -10.37 -4.96
N LYS A 63 12.09 -10.45 -4.18
CA LYS A 63 12.58 -9.31 -3.39
C LYS A 63 12.96 -8.14 -4.27
N SER A 64 13.81 -8.36 -5.27
CA SER A 64 14.27 -7.30 -6.16
C SER A 64 13.12 -6.62 -6.90
N THR A 65 12.20 -7.41 -7.47
CA THR A 65 11.02 -6.89 -8.17
C THR A 65 10.16 -6.00 -7.26
N PHE A 66 9.84 -6.46 -6.05
CA PHE A 66 8.98 -5.67 -5.17
C PHE A 66 9.71 -4.47 -4.56
N ALA A 67 11.01 -4.54 -4.29
CA ALA A 67 11.79 -3.38 -3.88
C ALA A 67 11.78 -2.29 -4.98
N GLU A 68 11.96 -2.67 -6.25
CA GLU A 68 11.87 -1.74 -7.39
C GLU A 68 10.48 -1.13 -7.50
N HIS A 69 9.42 -1.94 -7.45
CA HIS A 69 8.05 -1.43 -7.54
C HIS A 69 7.69 -0.51 -6.37
N PHE A 70 8.07 -0.86 -5.13
CA PHE A 70 7.79 -0.03 -3.96
C PHE A 70 8.59 1.27 -3.97
N GLY A 71 9.85 1.24 -4.44
CA GLY A 71 10.62 2.46 -4.69
C GLY A 71 9.98 3.35 -5.75
N ALA A 72 9.49 2.77 -6.85
CA ALA A 72 8.83 3.51 -7.93
C ALA A 72 7.58 4.28 -7.49
N VAL A 73 6.88 3.78 -6.45
CA VAL A 73 5.72 4.48 -5.86
C VAL A 73 6.09 5.43 -4.72
N GLY A 74 7.37 5.58 -4.40
CA GLY A 74 7.89 6.59 -3.47
C GLY A 74 8.20 6.08 -2.06
N LEU A 75 8.24 4.77 -1.82
CA LEU A 75 8.63 4.22 -0.51
C LEU A 75 10.15 4.23 -0.34
N SER A 76 10.65 5.15 0.51
CA SER A 76 12.06 5.34 0.87
C SER A 76 12.43 4.78 2.24
N GLY A 77 11.44 4.33 3.02
CA GLY A 77 11.61 3.92 4.42
C GLY A 77 11.19 4.99 5.43
N GLN A 78 10.87 6.20 4.97
CA GLN A 78 10.41 7.31 5.83
C GLN A 78 8.89 7.45 5.83
N GLU A 79 8.25 7.08 4.73
CA GLU A 79 6.82 7.21 4.50
C GLU A 79 6.06 6.08 5.19
N THR A 80 4.87 6.39 5.71
CA THR A 80 3.92 5.35 6.10
C THR A 80 3.23 4.79 4.85
N ALA A 81 3.45 3.50 4.58
CA ALA A 81 2.75 2.79 3.50
C ALA A 81 1.36 2.39 3.97
N VAL A 82 0.32 2.82 3.25
CA VAL A 82 -1.08 2.48 3.60
C VAL A 82 -1.75 1.78 2.44
N PHE A 83 -1.99 0.47 2.59
CA PHE A 83 -2.69 -0.32 1.59
C PHE A 83 -4.21 -0.25 1.79
N TYR A 84 -4.94 -0.23 0.68
CA TYR A 84 -6.38 -0.46 0.70
C TYR A 84 -6.87 -1.22 -0.53
N GLU A 85 -8.02 -1.86 -0.35
CA GLU A 85 -8.85 -2.41 -1.42
C GLU A 85 -10.30 -1.94 -1.20
N ASP A 86 -11.30 -2.53 -1.85
CA ASP A 86 -12.67 -2.03 -1.73
C ASP A 86 -13.26 -2.28 -0.33
N ALA A 87 -13.33 -3.55 0.08
CA ALA A 87 -13.60 -3.99 1.46
C ALA A 87 -13.06 -5.42 1.65
N LEU A 88 -12.68 -5.82 2.88
CA LEU A 88 -12.16 -7.16 3.17
C LEU A 88 -13.13 -8.31 2.85
N ASN A 89 -14.41 -8.02 2.59
CA ASN A 89 -15.44 -9.00 2.23
C ASN A 89 -15.72 -9.08 0.72
N SER A 90 -15.21 -8.15 -0.09
CA SER A 90 -15.32 -8.13 -1.56
C SER A 90 -13.97 -8.19 -2.28
N GLY A 91 -12.88 -7.85 -1.57
CA GLY A 91 -11.51 -7.94 -2.02
C GLY A 91 -10.80 -9.15 -1.42
N TYR A 92 -10.04 -9.88 -2.26
CA TYR A 92 -9.40 -11.15 -1.94
C TYR A 92 -8.19 -11.05 -0.98
N GLY A 93 -8.21 -10.12 -0.03
CA GLY A 93 -7.09 -9.86 0.89
C GLY A 93 -5.86 -9.27 0.18
N GLN A 94 -6.07 -8.47 -0.87
CA GLN A 94 -5.00 -7.87 -1.68
C GLN A 94 -4.18 -6.90 -0.83
N SER A 95 -4.87 -6.12 0.00
CA SER A 95 -4.25 -5.19 0.95
C SER A 95 -3.38 -5.93 1.98
N CYS A 96 -3.85 -7.09 2.47
CA CYS A 96 -3.09 -7.96 3.37
C CYS A 96 -1.84 -8.53 2.72
N ARG A 97 -1.87 -8.85 1.41
CA ARG A 97 -0.70 -9.30 0.67
C ARG A 97 0.34 -8.19 0.54
N GLY A 98 -0.09 -6.97 0.25
CA GLY A 98 0.79 -5.79 0.24
C GLY A 98 1.47 -5.58 1.59
N TYR A 99 0.68 -5.64 2.66
CA TYR A 99 1.18 -5.59 4.04
C TYR A 99 2.24 -6.67 4.29
N TYR A 100 1.93 -7.94 3.99
CA TYR A 100 2.86 -9.05 4.20
C TYR A 100 4.15 -8.89 3.39
N LEU A 101 4.07 -8.45 2.13
CA LEU A 101 5.26 -8.22 1.31
C LEU A 101 6.17 -7.15 1.90
N LEU A 102 5.62 -6.02 2.35
CA LEU A 102 6.43 -4.97 3.00
C LEU A 102 6.98 -5.43 4.35
N THR A 103 6.20 -6.18 5.15
CA THR A 103 6.70 -6.77 6.41
C THR A 103 7.84 -7.74 6.12
N TRP A 104 7.66 -8.62 5.14
CA TRP A 104 8.70 -9.57 4.72
C TRP A 104 9.94 -8.86 4.20
N LEU A 105 9.80 -7.71 3.54
CA LEU A 105 10.92 -6.86 3.12
C LEU A 105 11.51 -6.00 4.25
N GLY A 106 10.97 -6.05 5.47
CA GLY A 106 11.47 -5.31 6.64
C GLY A 106 11.10 -3.82 6.66
N TYR A 107 10.07 -3.40 5.90
CA TYR A 107 9.66 -2.00 5.84
C TYR A 107 9.06 -1.53 7.19
N PRO A 108 9.45 -0.35 7.71
CA PRO A 108 9.19 -0.02 9.12
C PRO A 108 7.75 0.43 9.40
N ASN A 109 7.12 1.15 8.48
CA ASN A 109 5.83 1.82 8.72
C ASN A 109 4.79 1.33 7.72
N ILE A 110 3.97 0.35 8.13
CA ILE A 110 2.99 -0.30 7.26
C ILE A 110 1.63 -0.31 7.96
N LYS A 111 0.59 0.16 7.26
CA LYS A 111 -0.79 0.11 7.73
C LYS A 111 -1.73 -0.36 6.62
N VAL A 112 -2.94 -0.76 7.03
CA VAL A 112 -4.04 -1.13 6.13
C VAL A 112 -5.27 -0.29 6.48
N LEU A 113 -5.92 0.30 5.47
CA LEU A 113 -7.15 1.06 5.66
C LEU A 113 -8.28 0.12 6.09
N ASN A 114 -8.78 0.31 7.30
CA ASN A 114 -9.88 -0.48 7.85
C ASN A 114 -11.17 -0.21 7.08
N GLY A 115 -11.76 -1.27 6.53
CA GLY A 115 -12.99 -1.20 5.73
C GLY A 115 -12.79 -0.66 4.31
N GLY A 116 -11.55 -0.36 3.90
CA GLY A 116 -11.18 -0.04 2.52
C GLY A 116 -11.88 1.20 1.94
N PHE A 117 -11.96 1.23 0.62
CA PHE A 117 -12.59 2.32 -0.15
C PHE A 117 -14.07 2.51 0.20
N SER A 118 -14.77 1.42 0.48
CA SER A 118 -16.17 1.47 0.86
C SER A 118 -16.39 2.22 2.19
N ALA A 119 -15.54 1.97 3.20
CA ALA A 119 -15.59 2.74 4.45
C ALA A 119 -15.16 4.19 4.27
N TRP A 120 -14.16 4.46 3.43
CA TRP A 120 -13.74 5.83 3.08
C TRP A 120 -14.89 6.67 2.52
N LYS A 121 -15.64 6.11 1.56
CA LYS A 121 -16.84 6.77 1.01
C LYS A 121 -17.94 6.92 2.05
N ALA A 122 -18.17 5.90 2.89
CA ALA A 122 -19.18 5.95 3.94
C ALA A 122 -18.89 7.04 4.99
N ALA A 123 -17.62 7.34 5.24
CA ALA A 123 -17.18 8.45 6.08
C ALA A 123 -17.35 9.84 5.43
N GLY A 124 -17.78 9.91 4.15
CA GLY A 124 -17.98 11.16 3.43
C GLY A 124 -16.68 11.88 3.04
N LEU A 125 -15.56 11.16 3.00
CA LEU A 125 -14.25 11.72 2.67
C LEU A 125 -14.06 11.92 1.15
N PRO A 126 -13.16 12.83 0.73
CA PRO A 126 -12.98 13.16 -0.69
C PRO A 126 -12.53 11.97 -1.53
N VAL A 127 -12.98 11.90 -2.79
CA VAL A 127 -12.59 10.91 -3.79
C VAL A 127 -11.99 11.63 -4.99
N SER A 128 -10.96 11.04 -5.59
CA SER A 128 -10.28 11.52 -6.79
C SER A 128 -10.49 10.57 -7.96
N THR A 129 -10.41 11.11 -9.17
CA THR A 129 -10.22 10.37 -10.43
C THR A 129 -8.93 10.78 -11.15
N GLU A 130 -8.16 11.71 -10.57
CA GLU A 130 -6.89 12.18 -11.12
C GLU A 130 -5.79 11.14 -10.87
N ALA A 131 -5.14 10.68 -11.94
CA ALA A 131 -4.03 9.74 -11.81
C ALA A 131 -2.87 10.37 -11.01
N ALA A 132 -2.46 9.70 -9.93
CA ALA A 132 -1.28 10.11 -9.18
C ALA A 132 -0.01 9.85 -9.98
N VAL A 133 0.90 10.83 -9.99
CA VAL A 133 2.26 10.66 -10.51
C VAL A 133 3.19 10.53 -9.31
N PRO A 134 3.58 9.31 -8.89
CA PRO A 134 4.47 9.14 -7.76
C PRO A 134 5.84 9.73 -8.06
N VAL A 135 6.45 10.32 -7.02
CA VAL A 135 7.87 10.68 -7.07
C VAL A 135 8.64 9.43 -6.64
N ALA A 136 9.32 8.81 -7.60
CA ALA A 136 10.11 7.61 -7.33
C ALA A 136 11.19 7.89 -6.27
N ALA A 137 11.40 6.91 -5.40
CA ALA A 137 12.41 6.90 -4.36
C ALA A 137 13.26 5.63 -4.45
N SER A 138 14.38 5.62 -3.72
CA SER A 138 15.17 4.39 -3.55
C SER A 138 14.60 3.58 -2.39
N PHE A 139 14.08 2.39 -2.69
CA PHE A 139 13.69 1.45 -1.63
C PHE A 139 14.95 0.95 -0.90
N PRO A 140 14.96 0.85 0.45
CA PRO A 140 16.19 0.51 1.16
C PRO A 140 16.56 -0.98 0.97
N ALA A 141 17.84 -1.23 0.67
CA ALA A 141 18.37 -2.57 0.40
C ALA A 141 18.63 -3.40 1.67
N ASP A 142 18.82 -2.74 2.82
CA ASP A 142 19.33 -3.35 4.06
C ASP A 142 18.30 -3.38 5.20
N LEU A 143 17.00 -3.42 4.88
CA LEU A 143 15.95 -3.53 5.89
C LEU A 143 16.08 -4.86 6.63
N ALA A 144 16.17 -4.78 7.96
CA ALA A 144 16.24 -5.96 8.81
C ALA A 144 14.92 -6.75 8.70
N MET A 145 15.01 -8.03 8.37
CA MET A 145 13.84 -8.93 8.41
C MET A 145 13.45 -9.09 9.88
N SER A 146 12.29 -8.58 10.27
CA SER A 146 11.73 -8.77 11.62
C SER A 146 11.07 -10.14 11.77
#